data_AF-A0A6N6T718-F1
#
_entry.id   AF-A0A6N6T718-F1
#
_cell.length_a   1.000
_cell.length_b   1.000
_cell.length_c   1.000
_cell.angle_alpha   90.00
_cell.angle_beta   90.00
_cell.angle_gamma   90.00
#
_symmetry.space_group_name_H-M   'P 1'
#
loop_
_entity.id
_entity.type
_entity.pdbx_description
1 polymer ?
#
loop_
_entity_poly.entity_id
_entity_poly.type
_entity_poly.pdbx_seq_one_letter_code
_entity_poly.pdbx_strand_id
1 'polypeptide(L)' 'HELGGNSDILNICKKVWELHENEIRHSGNLLYEWQYEIRWAGYILRRQKKLRPANLSPRGVWEIS' A
#
# COMPACT_ATOMS: atom_id res chain seq x y z
N HIS A 1 14.81 -7.76 3.36
CA HIS A 1 14.17 -6.47 3.68
C HIS A 1 13.93 -5.74 2.36
N GLU A 2 12.81 -6.00 1.68
CA GLU A 2 12.71 -5.80 0.21
C GLU A 2 12.18 -4.44 -0.28
N LEU A 3 11.85 -3.47 0.59
CA LEU A 3 11.39 -2.15 0.15
C LEU A 3 12.11 -0.96 0.82
N GLY A 4 13.31 -1.16 1.39
CA GLY A 4 14.22 -0.05 1.76
C GLY A 4 13.68 1.05 2.70
N GLY A 5 12.49 0.89 3.28
CA GLY A 5 11.81 1.93 4.06
C GLY A 5 11.13 3.03 3.25
N ASN A 6 11.19 3.01 1.90
CA ASN A 6 10.39 3.88 1.03
C ASN A 6 9.92 3.19 -0.25
N SER A 7 8.68 3.43 -0.66
CA SER A 7 8.18 3.00 -1.96
C SER A 7 6.98 3.85 -2.35
N ASP A 8 6.80 4.07 -3.65
CA ASP A 8 5.55 4.62 -4.14
C ASP A 8 4.42 3.58 -4.13
N ILE A 9 3.18 4.08 -4.09
CA ILE A 9 1.96 3.30 -4.04
C ILE A 9 1.81 2.35 -5.23
N LEU A 10 2.33 2.71 -6.41
CA LEU A 10 2.22 1.85 -7.60
C LEU A 10 3.11 0.62 -7.44
N ASN A 11 4.34 0.80 -6.96
CA ASN A 11 5.25 -0.31 -6.66
C ASN A 11 4.72 -1.20 -5.52
N ILE A 12 4.10 -0.62 -4.50
CA ILE A 12 3.41 -1.38 -3.43
C ILE A 12 2.28 -2.21 -4.03
N CYS A 13 1.40 -1.62 -4.85
CA CYS A 13 0.31 -2.34 -5.49
C CYS A 13 0.83 -3.47 -6.40
N LYS A 14 1.88 -3.23 -7.20
CA LYS A 14 2.50 -4.27 -8.04
C LYS A 14 3.00 -5.45 -7.20
N LYS A 15 3.71 -5.19 -6.11
CA LYS A 15 4.24 -6.25 -5.23
C LYS A 15 3.11 -7.03 -4.55
N VAL A 16 2.05 -6.36 -4.11
CA VAL A 16 0.86 -7.04 -3.56
C VAL A 16 0.19 -7.91 -4.62
N TRP A 17 0.07 -7.40 -5.85
CA TRP A 17 -0.47 -8.18 -6.96
C TRP A 17 0.38 -9.41 -7.25
N GLU A 18 1.69 -9.27 -7.40
CA GLU A 18 2.62 -10.38 -7.65
C GLU A 18 2.54 -11.49 -6.58
N LEU A 19 2.28 -11.11 -5.33
CA LEU A 19 2.22 -12.05 -4.20
C LEU A 19 0.82 -12.65 -3.99
N HIS A 20 -0.24 -11.89 -4.25
CA HIS A 20 -1.60 -12.24 -3.84
C HIS A 20 -2.61 -12.23 -5.00
N GLU A 21 -2.17 -12.21 -6.26
CA GLU A 21 -3.04 -12.18 -7.45
C GLU A 21 -4.14 -13.24 -7.36
N ASN A 22 -3.79 -14.48 -7.02
CA ASN A 22 -4.76 -15.57 -6.92
C ASN A 22 -5.81 -15.28 -5.84
N GLU A 23 -5.41 -14.82 -4.65
CA GLU A 23 -6.36 -14.48 -3.58
C GLU A 23 -7.27 -13.33 -4.00
N ILE A 24 -6.71 -12.28 -4.60
CA ILE A 24 -7.44 -11.11 -5.07
C ILE A 24 -8.44 -11.50 -6.18
N ARG A 25 -8.05 -12.36 -7.12
CA ARG A 25 -8.94 -12.83 -8.19
C ARG A 25 -10.12 -13.64 -7.68
N HIS A 26 -9.95 -14.41 -6.61
CA HIS A 26 -11.02 -15.24 -6.02
C HIS A 26 -11.83 -14.52 -4.94
N SER A 27 -11.46 -13.28 -4.60
CA SER A 27 -12.10 -12.50 -3.53
C SER A 27 -13.43 -11.85 -3.92
N GLY A 28 -13.89 -12.01 -5.16
CA GLY A 28 -15.12 -11.40 -5.66
C GLY A 28 -14.99 -9.88 -5.77
N ASN A 29 -15.74 -9.13 -4.96
CA ASN A 29 -15.79 -7.66 -5.04
C ASN A 29 -14.44 -7.00 -4.75
N LEU A 30 -13.61 -7.61 -3.89
CA LEU A 30 -12.29 -7.07 -3.55
C LEU A 30 -11.36 -7.02 -4.77
N LEU A 31 -11.60 -7.81 -5.84
CA LEU A 31 -10.89 -7.68 -7.11
C LEU A 31 -10.94 -6.24 -7.69
N TYR A 32 -12.04 -5.51 -7.45
CA TYR A 32 -12.23 -4.16 -7.96
C TYR A 32 -11.82 -3.07 -6.95
N GLU A 33 -11.68 -3.43 -5.67
CA GLU A 33 -11.50 -2.47 -4.57
C GLU A 33 -10.13 -2.59 -3.88
N TRP A 34 -9.35 -3.65 -4.11
CA TRP A 34 -8.12 -3.91 -3.36
C TRP A 34 -7.09 -2.77 -3.42
N GLN A 35 -7.01 -2.03 -4.53
CA GLN A 35 -6.12 -0.88 -4.64
C GLN A 35 -6.59 0.30 -3.77
N TYR A 36 -7.91 0.47 -3.62
CA TYR A 36 -8.48 1.43 -2.68
C TYR A 36 -8.21 0.97 -1.24
N GLU A 37 -8.38 -0.31 -0.95
CA GLU A 37 -8.09 -0.89 0.37
C GLU A 37 -6.62 -0.71 0.76
N ILE A 38 -5.68 -0.88 -0.18
CA ILE A 38 -4.26 -0.55 0.08
C ILE A 38 -4.12 0.92 0.47
N ARG A 39 -4.74 1.86 -0.27
CA ARG A 39 -4.66 3.28 0.07
C ARG A 39 -5.20 3.56 1.47
N TRP A 40 -6.29 2.89 1.85
CA TRP A 40 -6.87 3.02 3.19
C TRP A 40 -5.96 2.42 4.28
N ALA A 41 -5.33 1.28 4.01
CA ALA A 41 -4.32 0.70 4.89
C ALA A 41 -3.16 1.70 5.14
N GLY A 42 -2.71 2.40 4.10
CA GLY A 42 -1.72 3.46 4.22
C GLY A 42 -2.17 4.61 5.13
N TYR A 43 -3.42 5.03 5.02
CA TYR A 43 -4.01 6.03 5.92
C TYR A 43 -4.00 5.57 7.37
N ILE A 44 -4.39 4.31 7.64
CA ILE A 44 -4.36 3.73 8.99
C ILE A 44 -2.92 3.69 9.53
N LEU A 45 -1.96 3.22 8.73
CA LEU A 45 -0.56 3.12 9.14
C LEU A 45 0.05 4.48 9.48
N ARG A 46 -0.33 5.54 8.77
CA ARG A 46 0.07 6.92 9.13
C ARG A 46 -0.55 7.36 10.46
N ARG A 47 -1.83 7.07 10.71
CA ARG A 47 -2.47 7.34 12.02
C ARG A 47 -1.81 6.57 13.16
N GLN A 48 -1.31 5.36 12.88
CA GLN A 48 -0.55 4.55 13.84
C GLN A 48 0.91 5.00 13.99
N LYS A 49 1.36 6.06 13.30
CA LYS A 49 2.75 6.54 13.28
C LYS A 49 3.76 5.48 12.82
N LYS A 50 3.32 4.52 11.99
CA LYS A 50 4.19 3.52 11.34
C LYS A 50 4.70 4.00 9.98
N LEU A 51 3.94 4.88 9.33
CA LEU A 51 4.35 5.59 8.12
C LEU A 51 4.47 7.08 8.42
N ARG A 52 5.44 7.73 7.79
CA ARG A 52 5.61 9.19 7.88
C ARG A 52 4.36 9.90 7.37
N PRO A 53 4.04 11.10 7.86
CA PRO A 53 2.93 11.91 7.39
C PRO A 53 2.96 12.21 5.88
N ALA A 54 1.78 12.28 5.24
CA ALA A 54 1.66 12.46 3.78
C ALA A 54 2.10 13.83 3.27
N ASN A 55 2.11 14.83 4.15
CA ASN A 55 2.63 16.17 3.86
C ASN A 55 4.17 16.25 3.95
N LEU A 56 4.82 15.24 4.55
CA LEU A 56 6.28 15.18 4.68
C LEU A 56 6.93 14.25 3.64
N SER A 57 6.14 13.43 2.97
CA SER A 57 6.59 12.52 1.90
C SER A 57 6.15 13.04 0.53
N PRO A 58 6.90 12.74 -0.55
CA PRO A 58 6.44 13.03 -1.90
C PRO A 58 5.08 12.38 -2.20
N ARG A 59 4.31 12.99 -3.10
CA ARG A 59 2.95 12.52 -3.42
C ARG A 59 2.99 11.07 -3.88
N GLY A 60 2.21 10.22 -3.20
CA GLY A 60 2.13 8.79 -3.53
C GLY A 60 3.25 7.94 -2.93
N VAL A 61 4.22 8.52 -2.21
CA VAL A 61 5.29 7.79 -1.54
C VAL A 61 4.91 7.47 -0.09
N TRP A 62 5.21 6.24 0.31
CA TRP A 62 5.08 5.76 1.67
C TRP A 62 6.47 5.53 2.23
N GLU A 63 6.74 6.13 3.37
CA GLU A 63 8.01 6.00 4.06
C GLU A 63 7.76 5.51 5.48
N ILE A 64 8.55 4.56 5.95
CA ILE A 64 8.46 4.07 7.33
C ILE A 64 8.97 5.18 8.27
N SER A 65 8.30 5.32 9.43
CA SER A 65 8.70 6.25 10.50
C SER A 65 9.82 5.71 11.36
#